data_AF-A0A2G6QRI4-F1
#
_entry.id   AF-A0A2G6QRI4-F1
#
_cell.length_a   1.000
_cell.length_b   1.000
_cell.length_c   1.000
_cell.angle_alpha   90.00
_cell.angle_beta   90.00
_cell.angle_gamma   90.00
#
_symmetry.space_group_name_H-M   'P 1'
#
loop_
_entity.id
_entity.type
_entity.pdbx_description
1 polymer ?
#
loop_
_entity_poly.entity_id
_entity_poly.type
_entity_poly.pdbx_seq_one_letter_code
_entity_poly.pdbx_strand_id
1 'polypeptide(L)'
;MITDTHTHLYSSQFDEQKMLDLEKNYPNDVFLMMGLHPTSVKENYKEELALVKEWLDKRKFYAIGEIGMDLYWDKTFIKEQQEAFATQIRWAKEMNLPINIHCRDAFDEVFEVLESEKSDKLFGIFHCFTGTFEQAQKAISYNMKLGIGGVSTFKNG
;
A
#
# COMPACT_ATOMS: atom_id res chain seq x y z
N MET A 1 -10.09 -15.65 4.17
CA MET A 1 -9.54 -15.26 2.84
C MET A 1 -9.33 -13.76 2.95
N ILE A 2 -8.10 -13.24 2.91
CA ILE A 2 -7.94 -11.78 2.83
C ILE A 2 -8.34 -11.44 1.41
N THR A 3 -9.61 -11.07 1.23
CA THR A 3 -10.09 -10.59 -0.05
C THR A 3 -9.42 -9.25 -0.30
N ASP A 4 -8.72 -9.16 -1.42
CA ASP A 4 -8.15 -7.92 -1.94
C ASP A 4 -9.28 -7.01 -2.45
N THR A 5 -10.17 -6.61 -1.54
CA THR A 5 -11.03 -5.46 -1.78
C THR A 5 -10.09 -4.27 -1.72
N HIS A 6 -9.64 -3.82 -2.90
CA HIS A 6 -8.89 -2.57 -3.07
C HIS A 6 -9.60 -1.49 -2.25
N THR A 7 -9.05 -1.19 -1.09
CA THR A 7 -9.65 -0.25 -0.16
C THR A 7 -9.01 1.09 -0.48
N HIS A 8 -9.45 1.70 -1.58
CA HIS A 8 -9.13 3.09 -1.83
C HIS A 8 -10.01 3.90 -0.88
N LEU A 9 -9.47 4.31 0.25
CA LEU A 9 -10.08 5.41 0.99
C LEU A 9 -9.79 6.68 0.21
N TYR A 10 -10.64 6.91 -0.79
CA TYR A 10 -10.83 8.25 -1.32
C TYR A 10 -11.29 9.13 -0.17
N SER A 11 -10.76 10.35 -0.11
CA SER A 11 -11.11 11.41 0.84
C SER A 11 -12.59 11.85 0.83
N SER A 12 -13.49 11.05 0.25
CA SER A 12 -14.93 11.18 0.40
C SER A 12 -15.42 10.29 1.54
N GLN A 13 -16.06 10.89 2.54
CA GLN A 13 -16.75 10.22 3.66
C GLN A 13 -17.70 9.07 3.24
N PHE A 14 -18.09 9.04 1.96
CA PHE A 14 -19.02 8.05 1.41
C PHE A 14 -18.41 6.67 1.18
N ASP A 15 -17.12 6.58 0.85
CA ASP A 15 -16.47 5.28 0.61
C ASP A 15 -16.08 4.60 1.93
N GLU A 16 -15.67 5.41 2.92
CA GLU A 16 -15.39 4.96 4.29
C GLU A 16 -16.57 4.19 4.89
N GLN A 17 -17.78 4.76 4.86
CA GLN A 17 -18.94 4.16 5.50
C GLN A 17 -19.30 2.80 4.86
N LYS A 18 -19.16 2.67 3.55
CA LYS A 18 -19.43 1.41 2.85
C LYS A 18 -18.46 0.30 3.27
N MET A 19 -17.18 0.64 3.42
CA MET A 19 -16.16 -0.31 3.86
C MET A 19 -16.39 -0.76 5.31
N LEU A 20 -16.76 0.19 6.17
CA LEU A 20 -17.14 -0.09 7.56
C LEU A 20 -18.39 -0.96 7.65
N ASP A 21 -19.40 -0.69 6.82
CA ASP A 21 -20.63 -1.48 6.76
C ASP A 21 -20.35 -2.89 6.24
N LEU A 22 -19.44 -3.05 5.27
CA LEU A 22 -19.06 -4.35 4.74
C LEU A 22 -18.34 -5.20 5.79
N GLU A 23 -17.36 -4.64 6.49
CA GLU A 23 -16.69 -5.31 7.61
C GLU A 23 -17.70 -5.70 8.69
N LYS A 24 -18.63 -4.81 9.03
CA LYS A 24 -19.69 -5.08 10.01
C LYS A 24 -20.60 -6.23 9.60
N ASN A 25 -20.92 -6.34 8.31
CA ASN A 25 -21.77 -7.40 7.78
C ASN A 25 -21.04 -8.75 7.66
N TYR A 26 -19.71 -8.75 7.52
CA TYR A 26 -18.90 -9.95 7.33
C TYR A 26 -17.63 -9.95 8.21
N PRO A 27 -17.77 -9.89 9.55
CA PRO A 27 -16.64 -9.61 10.46
C PRO A 27 -15.59 -10.73 10.56
N ASN A 28 -15.91 -11.94 10.07
CA ASN A 28 -14.98 -13.06 10.04
C ASN A 28 -14.24 -13.21 8.70
N ASP A 29 -14.69 -12.49 7.67
CA ASP A 29 -14.23 -12.67 6.30
C ASP A 29 -13.58 -11.40 5.73
N VAL A 30 -13.99 -10.23 6.22
CA VAL A 30 -13.52 -8.92 5.76
C VAL A 30 -12.61 -8.29 6.82
N PHE A 31 -11.39 -7.97 6.41
CA PHE A 31 -10.37 -7.37 7.26
C PHE A 31 -9.86 -6.11 6.59
N LEU A 32 -10.11 -4.95 7.22
CA LEU A 32 -9.78 -3.67 6.62
C LEU A 32 -8.29 -3.35 6.75
N MET A 33 -7.77 -2.70 5.72
CA MET A 33 -6.48 -2.00 5.70
C MET A 33 -6.71 -0.50 5.54
N MET A 34 -5.68 0.29 5.85
CA MET A 34 -5.75 1.74 5.81
C MET A 34 -4.46 2.30 5.22
N GLY A 35 -4.57 3.26 4.31
CA GLY A 35 -3.42 3.90 3.68
C GLY A 35 -3.81 4.93 2.64
N LEU A 36 -2.86 5.79 2.29
CA LEU A 36 -2.92 6.73 1.19
C LEU A 36 -2.28 6.09 -0.05
N HIS A 37 -3.12 5.84 -1.05
CA HIS A 37 -2.72 5.28 -2.34
C HIS A 37 -1.89 6.28 -3.17
N PRO A 38 -0.86 5.85 -3.92
CA PRO A 38 0.01 6.76 -4.68
C PRO A 38 -0.72 7.67 -5.68
N THR A 39 -1.78 7.19 -6.33
CA THR A 39 -2.58 8.02 -7.26
C THR A 39 -3.39 9.12 -6.59
N SER A 40 -3.52 9.07 -5.25
CA SER A 40 -4.16 10.11 -4.45
C SER A 40 -3.16 11.13 -3.89
N VAL A 41 -1.86 10.92 -4.07
CA VAL A 41 -0.81 11.84 -3.61
C VAL A 41 -0.74 13.05 -4.53
N LYS A 42 -0.94 14.23 -3.94
CA LYS A 42 -0.92 15.56 -4.57
C LYS A 42 -0.27 16.56 -3.60
N GLU A 43 -0.41 17.86 -3.86
CA GLU A 43 0.11 18.93 -2.99
C GLU A 43 -0.37 18.81 -1.54
N ASN A 44 -1.59 18.30 -1.31
CA ASN A 44 -2.20 18.15 0.01
C ASN A 44 -1.96 16.78 0.68
N TYR A 45 -0.93 16.03 0.26
CA TYR A 45 -0.70 14.67 0.78
C TYR A 45 -0.46 14.64 2.29
N LYS A 46 0.07 15.71 2.89
CA LYS A 46 0.31 15.78 4.33
C LYS A 46 -1.00 15.84 5.12
N GLU A 47 -1.97 16.58 4.62
CA GLU A 47 -3.32 16.64 5.18
C GLU A 47 -4.01 15.28 5.06
N GLU A 48 -3.90 14.62 3.92
CA GLU A 48 -4.44 13.25 3.72
C GLU A 48 -3.78 12.22 4.65
N LEU A 49 -2.45 12.29 4.79
CA LEU A 49 -1.70 11.44 5.73
C LEU A 49 -2.14 11.67 7.19
N ALA A 50 -2.47 12.90 7.57
CA ALA A 50 -2.99 13.18 8.90
C ALA A 50 -4.34 12.48 9.14
N LEU A 51 -5.23 12.46 8.15
CA LEU A 51 -6.51 11.74 8.23
C LEU A 51 -6.31 10.22 8.32
N VAL A 52 -5.40 9.67 7.51
CA VAL A 52 -5.01 8.25 7.58
C VAL A 52 -4.51 7.91 8.99
N LYS A 53 -3.66 8.77 9.57
CA LYS A 53 -3.14 8.56 10.92
C LYS A 53 -4.22 8.64 11.99
N GLU A 54 -5.16 9.59 11.88
CA GLU A 54 -6.32 9.68 12.79
C GLU A 54 -7.10 8.36 12.80
N TRP A 55 -7.36 7.79 11.62
CA TRP A 55 -8.07 6.52 11.51
C TRP A 55 -7.28 5.36 12.12
N LEU A 56 -5.98 5.25 11.81
CA LEU A 56 -5.09 4.23 12.38
C LEU A 56 -5.06 4.27 13.92
N ASP A 57 -5.20 5.45 14.52
CA ASP A 57 -5.24 5.62 15.98
C ASP A 57 -6.63 5.38 16.58
N LYS A 58 -7.70 5.58 15.79
CA LYS A 58 -9.09 5.46 16.22
C LYS A 58 -9.57 4.01 16.33
N ARG A 59 -9.05 3.10 15.51
CA ARG A 59 -9.49 1.70 15.46
C ARG A 59 -8.44 0.74 14.90
N LYS A 60 -8.70 -0.55 15.03
CA LYS A 60 -7.82 -1.61 14.50
C LYS A 60 -7.97 -1.76 12.98
N PHE A 61 -6.83 -1.91 12.33
CA PHE A 61 -6.64 -2.37 10.94
C PHE A 61 -5.67 -3.55 10.90
N TYR A 62 -5.68 -4.32 9.81
CA TYR A 62 -4.87 -5.55 9.66
C TYR A 62 -3.62 -5.37 8.79
N ALA A 63 -3.54 -4.27 8.04
CA ALA A 63 -2.39 -3.89 7.22
C ALA A 63 -2.40 -2.39 6.97
N ILE A 64 -1.25 -1.83 6.58
CA ILE A 64 -1.16 -0.48 6.00
C ILE A 64 -1.08 -0.61 4.48
N GLY A 65 -2.07 -0.10 3.78
CA GLY A 65 -2.24 -0.38 2.36
C GLY A 65 -3.56 0.15 1.78
N GLU A 66 -3.67 0.28 0.45
CA GLU A 66 -2.59 0.13 -0.53
C GLU A 66 -1.70 1.38 -0.56
N ILE A 67 -0.39 1.20 -0.45
CA ILE A 67 0.62 2.28 -0.41
C ILE A 67 1.75 1.97 -1.39
N GLY A 68 2.54 2.95 -1.82
CA GLY A 68 3.67 2.69 -2.73
C GLY A 68 3.80 3.79 -3.76
N MET A 69 4.04 3.41 -5.02
CA MET A 69 4.28 4.36 -6.11
C MET A 69 3.60 3.93 -7.42
N ASP A 70 3.07 4.92 -8.14
CA ASP A 70 2.50 4.75 -9.49
C ASP A 70 3.00 5.89 -10.37
N LEU A 71 3.89 5.56 -11.32
CA LEU A 71 4.55 6.52 -12.21
C LEU A 71 4.17 6.31 -13.68
N TYR A 72 3.10 5.56 -13.95
CA TYR A 72 2.68 5.26 -15.31
C TYR A 72 2.02 6.47 -15.99
N TRP A 73 1.11 7.15 -15.30
CA TRP A 73 0.32 8.25 -15.88
C TRP A 73 0.89 9.64 -15.59
N ASP A 74 1.46 9.83 -14.39
CA ASP A 74 1.94 11.12 -13.91
C ASP A 74 3.20 10.91 -13.06
N LYS A 75 4.16 11.83 -13.22
CA LYS A 75 5.45 11.86 -12.53
C LYS A 75 5.69 13.17 -11.77
N THR A 76 4.65 14.00 -11.65
CA THR A 76 4.74 15.32 -11.00
C THR A 76 5.08 15.20 -9.52
N PHE A 77 4.53 14.21 -8.83
CA PHE A 77 4.60 14.06 -7.37
C PHE A 77 5.50 12.90 -6.89
N ILE A 78 6.60 12.61 -7.61
CA ILE A 78 7.50 11.49 -7.26
C ILE A 78 7.99 11.61 -5.81
N LYS A 79 8.44 12.80 -5.41
CA LYS A 79 9.02 13.02 -4.07
C LYS A 79 7.98 12.89 -2.97
N GLU A 80 6.78 13.41 -3.23
CA GLU A 80 5.64 13.34 -2.32
C GLU A 80 5.15 11.89 -2.19
N GLN A 81 5.15 11.11 -3.28
CA GLN A 81 4.85 9.67 -3.23
C GLN A 81 5.90 8.92 -2.40
N GLN A 82 7.20 9.20 -2.60
CA GLN A 82 8.27 8.60 -1.80
C GLN A 82 8.13 8.94 -0.31
N GLU A 83 7.87 10.22 0.03
CA GLU A 83 7.69 10.65 1.42
C GLU A 83 6.44 10.03 2.06
N ALA A 84 5.33 9.99 1.32
CA ALA A 84 4.09 9.36 1.78
C ALA A 84 4.28 7.86 1.99
N PHE A 85 4.98 7.18 1.09
CA PHE A 85 5.25 5.76 1.21
C PHE A 85 6.17 5.47 2.40
N ALA A 86 7.27 6.20 2.55
CA ALA A 86 8.19 6.06 3.69
C ALA A 86 7.49 6.33 5.03
N THR A 87 6.65 7.36 5.10
CA THR A 87 5.88 7.70 6.29
C THR A 87 4.96 6.56 6.71
N GLN A 88 4.24 5.98 5.76
CA GLN A 88 3.32 4.87 6.01
C GLN A 88 4.05 3.57 6.39
N ILE A 89 5.23 3.32 5.82
CA ILE A 89 6.12 2.23 6.26
C ILE A 89 6.53 2.39 7.73
N ARG A 90 6.87 3.61 8.16
CA ARG A 90 7.22 3.87 9.56
C ARG A 90 6.06 3.56 10.50
N TRP A 91 4.84 3.98 10.17
CA TRP A 91 3.65 3.61 10.94
C TRP A 91 3.43 2.10 10.99
N ALA A 92 3.65 1.39 9.87
CA ALA A 92 3.50 -0.06 9.82
C ALA A 92 4.48 -0.75 10.76
N LYS A 93 5.74 -0.29 10.79
CA LYS A 93 6.77 -0.79 11.73
C LYS A 93 6.44 -0.49 13.19
N GLU A 94 5.91 0.70 13.49
CA GLU A 94 5.49 1.09 14.84
C GLU A 94 4.33 0.22 15.34
N MET A 95 3.36 -0.05 14.47
CA MET A 95 2.16 -0.82 14.77
C MET A 95 2.36 -2.34 14.60
N ASN A 96 3.52 -2.77 14.13
CA ASN A 96 3.85 -4.15 13.78
C ASN A 96 2.82 -4.77 12.80
N LEU A 97 2.43 -4.00 11.78
CA LEU A 97 1.49 -4.39 10.74
C LEU A 97 2.22 -4.65 9.41
N PRO A 98 1.74 -5.59 8.57
CA PRO A 98 2.24 -5.75 7.22
C PRO A 98 1.87 -4.54 6.34
N ILE A 99 2.68 -4.26 5.32
CA ILE A 99 2.34 -3.34 4.24
C ILE A 99 1.77 -4.07 3.01
N ASN A 100 0.82 -3.44 2.32
CA ASN A 100 0.35 -3.86 1.00
C ASN A 100 0.81 -2.84 -0.05
N ILE A 101 1.74 -3.24 -0.92
CA ILE A 101 2.46 -2.35 -1.82
C ILE A 101 1.82 -2.35 -3.21
N HIS A 102 1.36 -1.18 -3.66
CA HIS A 102 1.10 -0.89 -5.06
C HIS A 102 2.38 -0.40 -5.74
N CYS A 103 2.74 -1.01 -6.85
CA CYS A 103 3.91 -0.62 -7.63
C CYS A 103 3.61 -0.74 -9.12
N ARG A 104 3.66 0.38 -9.83
CA ARG A 104 3.44 0.41 -11.28
C ARG A 104 4.39 1.39 -11.95
N ASP A 105 5.22 0.86 -12.85
CA ASP A 105 6.32 1.57 -13.53
C ASP A 105 7.25 2.35 -12.56
N ALA A 106 7.43 1.83 -11.34
CA ALA A 106 8.07 2.55 -10.23
C ALA A 106 8.93 1.64 -9.32
N PHE A 107 9.41 0.50 -9.84
CA PHE A 107 10.13 -0.49 -9.02
C PHE A 107 11.40 0.07 -8.41
N ASP A 108 12.16 0.87 -9.15
CA ASP A 108 13.43 1.42 -8.67
C ASP A 108 13.21 2.37 -7.50
N GLU A 109 12.23 3.27 -7.61
CA GLU A 109 11.86 4.23 -6.57
C GLU A 109 11.25 3.52 -5.34
N VAL A 110 10.41 2.49 -5.55
CA VAL A 110 9.89 1.67 -4.44
C VAL A 110 11.03 0.98 -3.69
N PHE A 111 12.00 0.41 -4.41
CA PHE A 111 13.14 -0.25 -3.75
C PHE A 111 14.06 0.73 -3.05
N GLU A 112 14.23 1.96 -3.55
CA GLU A 112 14.96 3.01 -2.85
C GLU A 112 14.34 3.30 -1.48
N VAL A 113 13.01 3.46 -1.43
CA VAL A 113 12.29 3.69 -0.18
C VAL A 113 12.40 2.47 0.75
N LEU A 114 12.17 1.26 0.24
CA LEU A 114 12.27 0.02 1.03
C LEU A 114 13.68 -0.20 1.61
N GLU A 115 14.73 0.15 0.86
CA GLU A 115 16.11 0.10 1.37
C GLU A 115 16.32 1.11 2.50
N SER A 116 15.87 2.35 2.31
CA SER A 116 16.01 3.41 3.34
C SER A 116 15.28 3.09 4.64
N GLU A 117 14.18 2.33 4.56
CA GLU A 117 13.34 1.98 5.70
C GLU A 117 13.54 0.54 6.20
N LYS A 118 14.56 -0.16 5.68
CA LYS A 118 14.82 -1.58 5.93
C LYS A 118 15.01 -1.86 7.41
N SER A 119 14.32 -2.89 7.89
CA SER A 119 14.44 -3.39 9.27
C SER A 119 13.76 -4.75 9.38
N ASP A 120 14.02 -5.48 10.47
CA ASP A 120 13.34 -6.76 10.77
C ASP A 120 11.82 -6.62 10.97
N LYS A 121 11.35 -5.39 11.22
CA LYS A 121 9.92 -5.06 11.37
C LYS A 121 9.23 -4.75 10.04
N LEU A 122 9.98 -4.63 8.96
CA LEU A 122 9.43 -4.40 7.63
C LEU A 122 9.03 -5.76 7.02
N PHE A 123 7.75 -5.93 6.72
CA PHE A 123 7.22 -7.11 6.06
C PHE A 123 5.90 -6.77 5.35
N GLY A 124 5.53 -7.53 4.33
CA GLY A 124 4.35 -7.19 3.54
C GLY A 124 4.20 -8.00 2.27
N ILE A 125 3.48 -7.43 1.30
CA ILE A 125 3.24 -8.02 -0.01
C ILE A 125 3.32 -6.95 -1.09
N PHE A 126 3.93 -7.28 -2.22
CA PHE A 126 3.68 -6.57 -3.48
C PHE A 126 2.36 -7.06 -4.06
N HIS A 127 1.33 -6.21 -4.04
CA HIS A 127 0.08 -6.49 -4.71
C HIS A 127 0.31 -6.60 -6.22
N CYS A 128 -0.28 -7.62 -6.85
CA CYS A 128 -0.25 -7.85 -8.29
C CYS A 128 1.14 -7.64 -8.93
N PHE A 129 2.17 -8.33 -8.42
CA PHE A 129 3.55 -8.20 -8.87
C PHE A 129 3.72 -8.54 -10.37
N THR A 130 4.30 -7.61 -11.12
CA THR A 130 4.58 -7.70 -12.57
C THR A 130 6.06 -7.49 -12.93
N GLY A 131 6.94 -7.50 -11.93
CA GLY A 131 8.37 -7.23 -12.13
C GLY A 131 9.15 -8.42 -12.70
N THR A 132 10.45 -8.21 -12.94
CA THR A 132 11.38 -9.25 -13.39
C THR A 132 11.74 -10.23 -12.27
N PHE A 133 12.45 -11.30 -12.61
CA PHE A 133 12.97 -12.25 -11.64
C PHE A 133 13.93 -11.61 -10.64
N GLU A 134 14.80 -10.71 -11.09
CA GLU A 134 15.73 -9.97 -10.24
C GLU A 134 14.98 -9.06 -9.26
N GLN A 135 13.93 -8.38 -9.74
CA GLN A 135 13.06 -7.55 -8.89
C GLN A 135 12.30 -8.41 -7.87
N ALA A 136 11.87 -9.62 -8.24
CA ALA A 136 11.23 -10.57 -7.34
C ALA A 136 12.19 -11.01 -6.23
N GLN A 137 13.43 -11.38 -6.57
CA GLN A 137 14.46 -11.72 -5.58
C GLN A 137 14.76 -10.54 -4.64
N LYS A 138 14.85 -9.33 -5.20
CA LYS A 138 15.08 -8.12 -4.42
C LYS A 138 13.92 -7.83 -3.46
N ALA A 139 12.67 -7.95 -3.90
CA ALA A 139 11.49 -7.81 -3.04
C ALA A 139 11.49 -8.83 -1.89
N ILE A 140 11.79 -10.10 -2.17
CA ILE A 140 11.91 -11.15 -1.13
C ILE A 140 12.99 -10.80 -0.10
N SER A 141 14.10 -10.17 -0.53
CA SER A 141 15.17 -9.74 0.38
C SER A 141 14.75 -8.64 1.38
N TYR A 142 13.63 -7.95 1.11
CA TYR A 142 12.98 -7.00 2.02
C TYR A 142 11.85 -7.63 2.84
N ASN A 143 11.77 -8.96 2.90
CA ASN A 143 10.70 -9.70 3.58
C ASN A 143 9.29 -9.42 3.00
N MET A 144 9.23 -9.17 1.68
CA MET A 144 7.98 -9.03 0.95
C MET A 144 7.57 -10.35 0.32
N LYS A 145 6.27 -10.66 0.37
CA LYS A 145 5.64 -11.67 -0.47
C LYS A 145 5.29 -11.08 -1.84
N LEU A 146 5.11 -11.95 -2.83
CA LEU A 146 4.73 -11.56 -4.19
C LEU A 146 3.29 -12.01 -4.45
N GLY A 147 2.37 -11.04 -4.62
CA GLY A 147 1.00 -11.31 -5.01
C GLY A 147 0.93 -11.56 -6.50
N ILE A 148 0.69 -12.81 -6.91
CA ILE A 148 0.55 -13.17 -8.32
C ILE A 148 -0.93 -13.13 -8.69
N GLY A 149 -1.34 -12.06 -9.37
CA GLY A 149 -2.72 -11.84 -9.81
C GLY A 149 -2.98 -12.31 -11.25
N GLY A 150 -4.23 -12.16 -11.70
CA GLY A 150 -4.65 -12.50 -13.06
C GLY A 150 -3.88 -11.72 -14.15
N VAL A 151 -3.27 -10.58 -13.82
CA VAL A 151 -2.44 -9.81 -14.76
C VAL A 151 -1.28 -10.63 -15.33
N SER A 152 -0.76 -11.58 -14.55
CA SER A 152 0.28 -12.52 -14.99
C SER A 152 -0.14 -13.40 -16.18
N THR A 153 -1.44 -13.47 -16.49
CA THR A 153 -1.97 -14.28 -17.60
C THR A 153 -2.11 -13.51 -18.91
N PHE A 154 -1.88 -12.18 -18.92
CA PHE A 154 -1.88 -11.39 -20.15
C PHE A 154 -0.56 -11.59 -20.92
N LYS A 155 -0.66 -11.71 -22.25
CA LYS A 155 0.46 -12.06 -23.15
C LYS A 155 1.47 -10.94 -23.44
N ASN A 156 1.50 -9.87 -22.65
CA ASN A 156 2.43 -8.77 -22.89
C ASN A 156 3.64 -8.89 -21.96
N GLY A 157 4.58 -9.72 -22.39
CA GLY A 157 5.97 -9.73 -21.93
C GLY A 157 6.86 -9.02 -22.94
#